data_AF-A0A091BZ91-F1
#
_entry.id   AF-A0A091BZ91-F1
#
_cell.length_a   1.000
_cell.length_b   1.000
_cell.length_c   1.000
_cell.angle_alpha   90.00
_cell.angle_beta   90.00
_cell.angle_gamma   90.00
#
_symmetry.space_group_name_H-M   'P 1'
#
loop_
_entity.id
_entity.type
_entity.pdbx_description
1 polymer ?
#
loop_
_entity_poly.entity_id
_entity_poly.type
_entity_poly.pdbx_seq_one_letter_code
_entity_poly.pdbx_strand_id
1 'polypeptide(L)'
;MAYEESAKQDETATLPRLLQNVPVNSRILAIFGPEGGFSPEEIATFEQNQALFCGLGSRILRAETAPLYLLSAISYHCEFLYS
;
A
#
# COMPACT_ATOMS: atom_id res chain seq x y z
N MET A 1 19.34 -1.49 1.33
CA MET A 1 19.19 -2.62 2.26
C MET A 1 18.70 -2.20 3.65
N ALA A 2 18.90 -0.95 4.12
CA ALA A 2 18.39 -0.50 5.42
C ALA A 2 16.87 -0.21 5.47
N TYR A 3 16.18 -0.10 4.33
CA TYR A 3 14.75 0.20 4.26
C TYR A 3 13.84 -1.04 4.38
N GLU A 4 14.36 -2.25 4.14
CA GLU A 4 13.55 -3.49 4.20
C GLU A 4 13.23 -3.93 5.63
N GLU A 5 14.01 -3.50 6.62
CA GLU A 5 13.88 -3.97 8.01
C GLU A 5 12.92 -3.12 8.84
N SER A 6 12.82 -1.82 8.54
CA SER A 6 11.87 -0.90 9.21
C SER A 6 10.41 -1.11 8.78
N ALA A 7 10.18 -1.78 7.65
CA ALA A 7 8.87 -1.94 7.01
C ALA A 7 7.95 -3.02 7.65
N LYS A 8 8.47 -3.87 8.54
CA LYS A 8 7.85 -5.19 8.76
C LYS A 8 6.69 -5.26 9.77
N GLN A 9 6.54 -4.33 10.70
CA GLN A 9 5.55 -4.50 11.79
C GLN A 9 4.34 -3.56 11.75
N ASP A 10 4.47 -2.29 11.40
CA ASP A 10 3.31 -1.37 11.37
C ASP A 10 2.68 -1.22 9.98
N GLU A 11 3.46 -1.33 8.90
CA GLU A 11 2.96 -1.07 7.53
C GLU A 11 1.90 -2.09 7.08
N THR A 12 1.97 -3.33 7.57
CA THR A 12 1.01 -4.39 7.21
C THR A 12 -0.39 -4.13 7.77
N ALA A 13 -0.49 -3.32 8.83
CA ALA A 13 -1.77 -2.91 9.41
C ALA A 13 -2.35 -1.65 8.76
N THR A 14 -1.55 -0.85 8.04
CA THR A 14 -1.98 0.42 7.46
C THR A 14 -3.09 0.25 6.43
N LEU A 15 -2.94 -0.67 5.46
CA LEU A 15 -3.93 -0.86 4.41
C LEU A 15 -5.29 -1.34 4.95
N PRO A 16 -5.37 -2.40 5.80
CA PRO A 16 -6.64 -2.79 6.41
C PRO A 16 -7.30 -1.66 7.20
N ARG A 17 -6.53 -0.89 7.98
CA ARG A 17 -7.06 0.27 8.74
C ARG A 17 -7.57 1.36 7.81
N LEU A 18 -6.89 1.64 6.70
CA LEU A 18 -7.34 2.60 5.69
C LEU A 18 -8.68 2.16 5.10
N LEU A 19 -8.78 0.91 4.64
CA LEU A 19 -9.99 0.40 3.98
C LEU A 19 -11.20 0.31 4.92
N GLN A 20 -10.99 0.05 6.22
CA GLN A 20 -12.08 0.07 7.21
C GLN A 20 -12.69 1.45 7.42
N ASN A 21 -11.91 2.51 7.21
CA ASN A 21 -12.32 3.88 7.52
C ASN A 21 -12.54 4.74 6.27
N VAL A 22 -12.34 4.20 5.07
CA VAL A 22 -12.48 4.96 3.83
C VAL A 22 -13.96 5.24 3.53
N PRO A 23 -14.37 6.51 3.37
CA PRO A 23 -15.75 6.82 3.02
C PRO A 23 -16.13 6.29 1.62
N VAL A 24 -17.39 5.95 1.43
CA VAL A 24 -17.95 5.61 0.11
C VAL A 24 -17.69 6.76 -0.87
N ASN A 25 -17.33 6.43 -2.12
CA ASN A 25 -16.96 7.36 -3.19
C ASN A 25 -15.63 8.13 -2.99
N SER A 26 -14.78 7.70 -2.06
CA SER A 26 -13.43 8.23 -1.95
C SER A 26 -12.56 7.88 -3.16
N ARG A 27 -11.54 8.70 -3.41
CA ARG A 27 -10.51 8.42 -4.43
C ARG A 27 -9.24 7.95 -3.74
N ILE A 28 -8.74 6.79 -4.16
CA ILE A 28 -7.48 6.22 -3.67
C ILE A 28 -6.46 6.28 -4.81
N LEU A 29 -5.30 6.87 -4.54
CA LEU A 29 -4.12 6.77 -5.40
C LEU A 29 -3.14 5.80 -4.75
N ALA A 30 -2.73 4.79 -5.49
CA ALA A 30 -1.66 3.88 -5.10
C ALA A 30 -0.50 4.00 -6.08
N ILE A 31 0.71 4.16 -5.57
CA ILE A 31 1.93 4.32 -6.35
C ILE A 31 2.78 3.07 -6.15
N PHE A 32 3.19 2.44 -7.25
CA PHE A 32 4.02 1.24 -7.25
C PHE A 32 5.35 1.56 -7.91
N GLY A 33 6.44 1.26 -7.21
CA GLY A 33 7.79 1.49 -7.70
C GLY A 33 8.25 0.44 -8.70
N PRO A 34 9.35 0.70 -9.43
CA PRO A 34 10.01 -0.30 -10.25
C PRO A 34 10.64 -1.41 -9.38
N GLU A 35 11.16 -2.48 -9.98
CA GLU A 35 11.79 -3.58 -9.24
C GLU A 35 12.94 -3.13 -8.30
N GLY A 36 13.60 -2.02 -8.62
CA GLY A 36 14.64 -1.40 -7.80
C GLY A 36 14.13 -0.58 -6.61
N GLY A 37 12.81 -0.44 -6.43
CA GLY A 37 12.19 0.42 -5.43
C GLY A 37 12.22 1.91 -5.80
N PHE A 38 11.84 2.75 -4.84
CA PHE A 38 11.88 4.22 -4.96
C PHE A 38 13.21 4.78 -4.48
N SER A 39 13.63 5.90 -5.05
CA SER A 39 14.79 6.65 -4.57
C SER A 39 14.48 7.34 -3.23
N PRO A 40 15.50 7.68 -2.42
CA PRO A 40 15.29 8.44 -1.18
C PRO A 40 14.57 9.79 -1.40
N GLU A 41 14.82 10.45 -2.53
CA GLU A 41 14.17 11.72 -2.90
C GLU A 41 12.68 11.54 -3.23
N GLU A 42 12.33 10.44 -3.90
CA GLU A 42 10.93 10.07 -4.17
C GLU A 42 10.19 9.76 -2.86
N ILE A 43 10.82 8.98 -1.96
CA ILE A 43 10.26 8.67 -0.64
C ILE A 43 10.00 9.95 0.15
N ALA A 44 10.97 10.86 0.21
CA ALA A 44 10.81 12.15 0.89
C ALA A 44 9.67 12.98 0.27
N THR A 45 9.50 12.93 -1.05
CA THR A 45 8.38 13.59 -1.74
C THR A 45 7.04 12.98 -1.33
N PHE A 46 6.97 11.66 -1.20
CA PHE A 46 5.75 10.97 -0.74
C PHE A 46 5.40 11.34 0.70
N GLU A 47 6.37 11.34 1.60
CA GLU A 47 6.19 11.76 3.01
C GLU A 47 5.68 13.20 3.10
N GLN A 48 6.26 14.13 2.33
CA GLN A 48 5.82 15.53 2.26
C GLN A 48 4.38 15.68 1.76
N ASN A 49 3.95 14.79 0.87
CA ASN A 49 2.58 14.75 0.35
C ASN A 49 1.65 13.88 1.21
N GLN A 50 2.05 13.52 2.43
CA GLN A 50 1.26 12.73 3.38
C GLN A 50 0.85 11.34 2.83
N ALA A 51 1.68 10.77 1.97
CA ALA A 51 1.47 9.41 1.49
C ALA A 51 1.57 8.42 2.66
N LEU A 52 0.75 7.37 2.59
CA LEU A 52 0.75 6.30 3.57
C LEU A 52 1.54 5.11 3.04
N PHE A 53 2.58 4.70 3.77
CA PHE A 53 3.35 3.50 3.47
C PHE A 53 2.59 2.27 3.98
N CYS A 54 2.31 1.34 3.06
CA CYS A 54 1.45 0.20 3.29
C CYS A 54 2.11 -1.08 2.78
N GLY A 55 2.13 -2.12 3.61
CA GLY A 55 2.54 -3.45 3.21
C GLY A 55 1.39 -4.21 2.55
N LEU A 56 1.69 -5.01 1.52
CA LEU A 56 0.75 -5.91 0.84
C LEU A 56 0.85 -7.37 1.35
N GLY A 57 1.14 -7.51 2.63
CA GLY A 57 1.42 -8.80 3.29
C GLY A 57 2.91 -9.14 3.36
N SER A 58 3.22 -10.35 3.81
CA SER A 58 4.59 -10.78 4.15
C SER A 58 5.45 -11.21 2.95
N ARG A 59 4.88 -11.29 1.75
CA ARG A 59 5.56 -11.76 0.54
C ARG A 59 6.00 -10.57 -0.29
N ILE A 60 7.23 -10.61 -0.80
CA ILE A 60 7.70 -9.65 -1.79
C ILE A 60 6.93 -9.92 -3.09
N LEU A 61 6.15 -8.92 -3.52
CA LEU A 61 5.40 -8.97 -4.77
C LEU A 61 6.21 -8.33 -5.89
N ARG A 62 6.13 -8.90 -7.09
CA ARG A 62 6.68 -8.26 -8.28
C ARG A 62 5.89 -6.99 -8.62
N ALA A 63 6.51 -6.06 -9.34
CA ALA A 63 5.92 -4.76 -9.67
C ALA A 63 4.58 -4.90 -10.42
N GLU A 64 4.43 -5.91 -11.28
CA GLU A 64 3.20 -6.22 -12.01
C GLU A 64 2.12 -6.90 -11.13
N THR A 65 2.53 -7.58 -10.07
CA THR A 65 1.62 -8.33 -9.18
C THR A 65 1.02 -7.44 -8.09
N ALA A 66 1.79 -6.48 -7.59
CA ALA A 66 1.37 -5.61 -6.49
C ALA A 66 0.08 -4.80 -6.79
N PRO A 67 -0.09 -4.17 -7.98
CA PRO A 67 -1.33 -3.48 -8.34
C PRO A 67 -2.53 -4.42 -8.40
N LEU A 68 -2.36 -5.60 -9.00
CA LEU A 68 -3.44 -6.59 -9.14
C LEU A 68 -3.88 -7.13 -7.78
N TYR A 69 -2.92 -7.38 -6.89
CA TYR A 69 -3.21 -7.77 -5.51
C TYR A 69 -3.97 -6.67 -4.76
N LEU A 70 -3.53 -5.41 -4.84
CA LEU A 70 -4.21 -4.30 -4.16
C LEU A 70 -5.66 -4.15 -4.63
N LEU A 71 -5.90 -4.13 -5.94
CA LEU A 71 -7.26 -4.00 -6.49
C LEU A 71 -8.17 -5.15 -6.04
N SER A 72 -7.63 -6.38 -6.02
CA SER A 72 -8.37 -7.57 -5.56
C SER A 72 -8.69 -7.47 -4.07
N ALA A 73 -7.76 -7.00 -3.25
CA ALA A 73 -7.96 -6.82 -1.81
C ALA A 73 -9.00 -5.73 -1.51
N ILE A 74 -8.98 -4.62 -2.26
CA ILE A 74 -9.98 -3.54 -2.15
C ILE A 74 -11.37 -4.04 -2.53
N SER A 75 -11.52 -4.69 -3.69
CA SER A 75 -12.82 -5.26 -4.11
C SER A 75 -13.34 -6.24 -3.06
N TYR A 76 -12.51 -7.20 -2.61
CA TYR A 76 -12.91 -8.14 -1.57
C TYR A 76 -13.36 -7.46 -0.27
N HIS A 77 -12.61 -6.45 0.19
CA HIS A 77 -12.94 -5.72 1.41
C HIS A 77 -14.25 -4.93 1.29
N CYS A 78 -14.39 -4.13 0.24
CA CYS A 78 -15.51 -3.20 0.08
C CYS A 78 -16.79 -3.88 -0.41
N GLU A 79 -16.69 -4.96 -1.19
CA GLU A 79 -17.85 -5.61 -1.82
C GLU A 79 -18.30 -6.89 -1.10
N PHE A 80 -17.42 -7.56 -0.34
CA PHE A 80 -17.74 -8.88 0.22
C PHE A 80 -17.57 -8.99 1.75
N LEU A 81 -16.66 -8.24 2.38
CA LEU A 81 -16.44 -8.33 3.84
C LEU A 81 -17.33 -7.40 4.67
N TYR A 82 -17.69 -6.24 4.12
CA TYR A 82 -18.44 -5.20 4.82
C TYR A 82 -19.75 -4.80 4.11
N SER A 83 -20.24 -5.65 3.21
CA SER A 83 -21.59 -5.57 2.60
C SER A 83 -22.65 -6.28 3.44
#